data_AF-A0A8C7G406-F1
#
_entry.id   AF-A0A8C7G406-F1
#
_cell.length_a   1.000
_cell.length_b   1.000
_cell.length_c   1.000
_cell.angle_alpha   90.00
_cell.angle_beta   90.00
_cell.angle_gamma   90.00
#
_symmetry.space_group_name_H-M   'P 1'
#
loop_
_entity.id
_entity.type
_entity.pdbx_description
1 polymer ?
#
loop_
_entity_poly.entity_id
_entity_poly.type
_entity_poly.pdbx_seq_one_letter_code
_entity_poly.pdbx_strand_id
1 'polypeptide(L)'
;MCPPRASYFRIVVTPPPQLLLTLLHTRLKPPTHLPSRGYLSFKYSLFASQVSAVLVLAAVGVLASPQSLLPMERGSGFSFMKYGTAVSLAVVLLAYWFRPPGDSRLDDRLDTVLSSLLRAESKVGINNARPRVAIGLGGCVDILVDGVRLLNKIGLPPTNQPLHHDYIENADQLAQSFAYFFVPGAAAERFVMNNTLFSQLVETSRELPGNRWSIGGNAPVMAGRMATEGCDVLLGGSFSPDFADVLSQHITVAGNVVEEPDIHLILEYPSGATWGQYTARRANRYIVHSDDHNPYLAALEDFEDKLQDFHPDLLVMGGLQMMDSFPFQQGERKNLLSRLGNLLSSSSTRTGVHFEMASFVDEGLMGDLLHLVLPHADSLGMNEQELPNLLSLLRGSNVTVLSDPNPRVATVLDQMRELYRLVNQRYRDANEDSGVDTNAASAKGRPLSRLHVHTLAFQAMIVTRGSQWKNTMSAVAKASLTANRHVCGSPDIDPSKARLIMDESFSVSRQEGSQRIPLEETRPVSCWDEDDYEICVAPNLVCTDVYQTAGGGDNISAAGLVLQI
;
A
#
# COMPACT_ATOMS: atom_id res chain seq x y z
N MET A 1 11.36 -60.64 4.44
CA MET A 1 12.80 -60.31 4.62
C MET A 1 12.90 -59.02 5.41
N CYS A 2 13.73 -59.01 6.44
CA CYS A 2 13.89 -57.94 7.44
C CYS A 2 14.48 -56.61 6.90
N PRO A 3 14.34 -55.49 7.66
CA PRO A 3 14.51 -54.09 7.22
C PRO A 3 15.79 -53.43 7.78
N PRO A 4 16.00 -52.11 7.61
CA PRO A 4 16.89 -51.34 8.49
C PRO A 4 16.15 -50.26 9.32
N ARG A 5 16.11 -50.56 10.63
CA ARG A 5 16.34 -49.74 11.84
C ARG A 5 16.08 -48.22 11.83
N ALA A 6 15.16 -47.85 12.72
CA ALA A 6 15.11 -46.59 13.45
C ALA A 6 16.23 -46.48 14.52
N SER A 7 16.55 -45.25 14.93
CA SER A 7 17.01 -44.96 16.29
C SER A 7 16.58 -43.55 16.71
N TYR A 8 15.95 -43.55 17.88
CA TYR A 8 15.30 -42.47 18.61
C TYR A 8 16.28 -41.43 19.17
N PHE A 9 15.84 -40.19 19.38
CA PHE A 9 16.09 -39.49 20.64
C PHE A 9 14.92 -38.55 20.98
N ARG A 10 14.36 -38.77 22.17
CA ARG A 10 13.29 -37.99 22.82
C ARG A 10 13.84 -37.67 24.20
N ILE A 11 14.00 -36.40 24.59
CA ILE A 11 14.24 -36.02 25.99
C ILE A 11 13.41 -34.79 26.35
N VAL A 12 12.86 -34.87 27.55
CA VAL A 12 11.84 -34.07 28.21
C VAL A 12 12.47 -33.00 29.12
N VAL A 13 11.87 -31.80 29.07
CA VAL A 13 11.62 -30.72 30.04
C VAL A 13 12.10 -30.85 31.53
N THR A 14 12.81 -29.79 31.99
CA THR A 14 12.89 -29.09 33.32
C THR A 14 13.97 -29.37 34.42
N PRO A 15 14.37 -28.34 35.23
CA PRO A 15 15.66 -28.17 35.99
C PRO A 15 15.52 -28.39 37.54
N PRO A 16 16.46 -28.12 38.51
CA PRO A 16 17.16 -26.84 38.91
C PRO A 16 18.61 -27.02 39.57
N PRO A 17 19.10 -26.28 40.63
CA PRO A 17 19.96 -25.07 40.62
C PRO A 17 21.32 -25.13 41.44
N GLN A 18 22.03 -23.97 41.57
CA GLN A 18 23.24 -23.60 42.39
C GLN A 18 24.60 -23.74 41.63
N LEU A 19 25.61 -22.83 41.66
CA LEU A 19 26.30 -22.19 42.80
C LEU A 19 27.26 -21.02 42.37
N LEU A 20 27.37 -20.03 43.26
CA LEU A 20 28.37 -18.97 43.59
C LEU A 20 29.70 -18.66 42.82
N LEU A 21 29.96 -17.34 42.72
CA LEU A 21 31.19 -16.51 42.66
C LEU A 21 32.60 -17.15 42.58
N THR A 22 33.48 -16.56 41.73
CA THR A 22 34.89 -16.31 42.08
C THR A 22 35.59 -15.23 41.22
N LEU A 23 36.29 -14.32 41.94
CA LEU A 23 37.54 -13.60 41.62
C LEU A 23 37.61 -12.34 40.72
N LEU A 24 37.80 -11.22 41.44
CA LEU A 24 38.58 -10.02 41.08
C LEU A 24 40.08 -10.34 40.91
N HIS A 25 40.72 -9.81 39.85
CA HIS A 25 42.02 -9.10 39.83
C HIS A 25 42.74 -9.28 38.49
N THR A 26 42.77 -8.24 37.65
CA THR A 26 43.96 -7.91 36.84
C THR A 26 44.01 -6.42 36.55
N ARG A 27 45.17 -5.83 36.86
CA ARG A 27 45.56 -4.44 36.54
C ARG A 27 45.90 -4.34 35.05
N LEU A 28 45.42 -3.30 34.37
CA LEU A 28 46.02 -2.83 33.12
C LEU A 28 46.20 -1.30 33.17
N LYS A 29 47.45 -0.87 32.98
CA LYS A 29 47.85 0.53 32.72
C LYS A 29 47.37 0.96 31.33
N PRO A 30 47.09 2.26 31.09
CA PRO A 30 46.62 2.75 29.80
C PRO A 30 47.77 3.04 28.82
N PRO A 31 47.58 2.88 27.50
CA PRO A 31 48.45 3.49 26.49
C PRO A 31 47.99 4.92 26.17
N THR A 32 48.97 5.76 25.92
CA THR A 32 48.87 7.17 25.55
C THR A 32 48.46 7.35 24.08
N HIS A 33 47.62 8.37 23.82
CA HIS A 33 47.11 8.93 22.54
C HIS A 33 45.75 8.43 22.02
N LEU A 34 44.70 9.21 22.35
CA LEU A 34 43.43 9.38 21.60
C LEU A 34 42.80 10.74 22.00
N PRO A 35 42.01 11.41 21.11
CA PRO A 35 41.51 12.75 21.34
C PRO A 35 40.36 12.79 22.35
N SER A 36 40.26 13.92 23.06
CA SER A 36 39.53 14.16 24.32
C SER A 36 38.00 13.98 24.33
N ARG A 37 37.36 13.41 23.29
CA ARG A 37 35.91 13.15 23.26
C ARG A 37 35.47 11.71 23.57
N GLY A 38 36.38 10.73 23.48
CA GLY A 38 36.05 9.30 23.74
C GLY A 38 36.00 8.90 25.22
N TYR A 39 36.67 9.65 26.11
CA TYR A 39 36.77 9.31 27.53
C TYR A 39 35.49 9.61 28.33
N LEU A 40 34.65 10.55 27.86
CA LEU A 40 33.36 10.84 28.48
C LEU A 40 32.36 9.72 28.20
N SER A 41 32.22 9.29 26.94
CA SER A 41 31.22 8.29 26.55
C SER A 41 31.43 6.92 27.23
N PHE A 42 32.69 6.52 27.43
CA PHE A 42 33.00 5.25 28.12
C PHE A 42 32.69 5.32 29.62
N LYS A 43 32.91 6.47 30.27
CA LYS A 43 32.53 6.69 31.67
C LYS A 43 31.02 6.76 31.85
N TYR A 44 30.28 7.37 30.92
CA TYR A 44 28.81 7.44 30.98
C TYR A 44 28.15 6.07 30.84
N SER A 45 28.64 5.21 29.95
CA SER A 45 28.12 3.84 29.78
C SER A 45 28.39 2.95 31.01
N LEU A 46 29.60 3.04 31.59
CA LEU A 46 29.92 2.32 32.83
C LEU A 46 29.07 2.80 34.02
N PHE A 47 28.81 4.11 34.12
CA PHE A 47 27.99 4.70 35.19
C PHE A 47 26.52 4.30 35.07
N ALA A 48 25.97 4.29 33.85
CA ALA A 48 24.59 3.85 33.60
C ALA A 48 24.38 2.35 33.91
N SER A 49 25.37 1.50 33.59
CA SER A 49 25.34 0.07 33.90
C SER A 49 25.39 -0.21 35.41
N GLN A 50 26.21 0.55 36.16
CA GLN A 50 26.27 0.42 37.62
C GLN A 50 25.02 0.94 38.32
N VAL A 51 24.38 2.01 37.82
CA VAL A 51 23.12 2.52 38.36
C VAL A 51 21.97 1.53 38.14
N SER A 52 21.91 0.87 36.98
CA SER A 52 20.91 -0.18 36.71
C SER A 52 21.10 -1.41 37.61
N ALA A 53 22.34 -1.83 37.91
CA ALA A 53 22.61 -2.95 38.81
C ALA A 53 22.19 -2.66 40.27
N VAL A 54 22.33 -1.42 40.73
CA VAL A 54 21.89 -0.98 42.07
C VAL A 54 20.36 -0.92 42.17
N LEU A 55 19.66 -0.52 41.10
CA LEU A 55 18.20 -0.49 41.04
C LEU A 55 17.59 -1.91 41.08
N VAL A 56 18.22 -2.90 40.45
CA VAL A 56 17.75 -4.29 40.47
C VAL A 56 17.96 -4.94 41.84
N LEU A 57 19.08 -4.68 42.52
CA LEU A 57 19.34 -5.20 43.87
C LEU A 57 18.40 -4.60 44.93
N ALA A 58 18.00 -3.33 44.77
CA ALA A 58 17.04 -2.67 45.66
C ALA A 58 15.61 -3.22 45.48
N ALA A 59 15.22 -3.62 44.27
CA ALA A 59 13.90 -4.18 43.98
C ALA A 59 13.74 -5.64 44.49
N VAL A 60 14.81 -6.45 44.43
CA VAL A 60 14.76 -7.86 44.89
C VAL A 60 14.66 -7.98 46.42
N GLY A 61 15.17 -6.99 47.18
CA GLY A 61 15.09 -6.98 48.65
C GLY A 61 13.70 -6.66 49.24
N VAL A 62 12.72 -6.24 48.41
CA VAL A 62 11.41 -5.73 48.88
C VAL A 62 10.28 -6.78 48.79
N LEU A 63 10.52 -7.97 48.20
CA LEU A 63 9.47 -8.98 47.93
C LEU A 63 9.62 -10.32 48.66
N ALA A 64 10.33 -10.39 49.80
CA ALA A 64 10.37 -11.59 50.64
C ALA A 64 9.47 -11.45 51.90
N SER A 65 8.45 -12.32 52.00
CA SER A 65 7.37 -12.38 53.01
C SER A 65 7.82 -12.49 54.48
N PRO A 66 6.97 -12.12 55.47
CA PRO A 66 7.18 -12.51 56.87
C PRO A 66 6.26 -13.67 57.30
N GLN A 67 6.82 -14.73 57.86
CA GLN A 67 6.15 -15.54 58.88
C GLN A 67 7.09 -15.85 60.05
N SER A 68 6.60 -15.50 61.25
CA SER A 68 6.84 -16.09 62.56
C SER A 68 8.03 -15.62 63.46
N LEU A 69 7.62 -15.18 64.66
CA LEU A 69 8.19 -15.36 66.01
C LEU A 69 9.30 -14.43 66.57
N LEU A 70 8.83 -13.47 67.39
CA LEU A 70 9.27 -13.00 68.73
C LEU A 70 10.68 -12.38 68.96
N PRO A 71 10.84 -11.51 70.00
CA PRO A 71 11.79 -10.39 69.99
C PRO A 71 13.01 -10.58 70.90
N MET A 72 14.15 -9.98 70.53
CA MET A 72 15.20 -9.58 71.48
C MET A 72 15.81 -8.22 71.12
N GLU A 73 15.70 -7.34 72.12
CA GLU A 73 16.56 -6.23 72.56
C GLU A 73 17.37 -5.32 71.60
N ARG A 74 17.06 -4.01 71.76
CA ARG A 74 17.94 -2.83 71.87
C ARG A 74 19.19 -2.71 70.99
N GLY A 75 19.14 -1.72 70.10
CA GLY A 75 20.32 -0.96 69.65
C GLY A 75 19.87 0.33 68.96
N SER A 76 20.29 1.48 69.48
CA SER A 76 19.97 2.82 68.99
C SER A 76 20.43 3.02 67.54
N GLY A 77 19.49 3.20 66.61
CA GLY A 77 19.75 3.52 65.20
C GLY A 77 19.11 4.85 64.82
N PHE A 78 19.94 5.83 64.46
CA PHE A 78 19.53 7.09 63.84
C PHE A 78 18.58 6.84 62.65
N SER A 79 17.47 7.57 62.62
CA SER A 79 16.42 7.46 61.59
C SER A 79 16.92 7.99 60.22
N PHE A 80 17.55 7.13 59.44
CA PHE A 80 17.92 7.42 58.04
C PHE A 80 16.76 7.17 57.04
N MET A 81 15.57 6.82 57.54
CA MET A 81 14.48 6.26 56.75
C MET A 81 13.43 7.30 56.29
N LYS A 82 13.65 8.60 56.53
CA LYS A 82 12.67 9.66 56.15
C LYS A 82 13.02 10.42 54.87
N TYR A 83 14.21 10.24 54.30
CA TYR A 83 14.64 10.98 53.11
C TYR A 83 14.71 10.14 51.84
N GLY A 84 14.64 8.80 51.94
CA GLY A 84 14.74 7.90 50.77
C GLY A 84 13.64 8.16 49.74
N THR A 85 12.38 8.28 50.17
CA THR A 85 11.25 8.54 49.28
C THR A 85 11.32 9.93 48.64
N ALA A 86 11.78 10.93 49.40
CA ALA A 86 11.95 12.29 48.89
C ALA A 86 13.09 12.38 47.87
N VAL A 87 14.19 11.65 48.09
CA VAL A 87 15.30 11.55 47.15
C VAL A 87 14.88 10.80 45.88
N SER A 88 14.14 9.69 45.99
CA SER A 88 13.60 8.98 44.83
C SER A 88 12.64 9.84 44.01
N LEU A 89 11.74 10.59 44.67
CA LEU A 89 10.84 11.52 43.98
C LEU A 89 11.62 12.65 43.31
N ALA A 90 12.62 13.22 43.98
CA ALA A 90 13.47 14.25 43.42
C ALA A 90 14.29 13.75 42.23
N VAL A 91 14.78 12.50 42.26
CA VAL A 91 15.47 11.86 41.13
C VAL A 91 14.52 11.62 39.96
N VAL A 92 13.27 11.20 40.21
CA VAL A 92 12.25 11.06 39.14
C VAL A 92 11.88 12.41 38.54
N LEU A 93 11.70 13.45 39.37
CA LEU A 93 11.41 14.81 38.90
C LEU A 93 12.59 15.42 38.14
N LEU A 94 13.83 15.21 38.60
CA LEU A 94 15.04 15.60 37.89
C LEU A 94 15.18 14.83 36.57
N ALA A 95 14.89 13.52 36.56
CA ALA A 95 14.91 12.72 35.34
C ALA A 95 13.83 13.16 34.33
N TYR A 96 12.67 13.61 34.80
CA TYR A 96 11.63 14.21 33.97
C TYR A 96 12.05 15.58 33.44
N TRP A 97 12.65 16.43 34.29
CA TRP A 97 13.08 17.78 33.92
C TRP A 97 14.30 17.80 32.98
N PHE A 98 15.22 16.85 33.18
CA PHE A 98 16.40 16.64 32.34
C PHE A 98 16.18 15.56 31.27
N ARG A 99 14.94 15.10 31.07
CA ARG A 99 14.61 14.28 29.90
C ARG A 99 14.92 15.16 28.68
N PRO A 100 15.92 14.81 27.85
CA PRO A 100 16.11 15.54 26.60
C PRO A 100 14.78 15.46 25.83
N PRO A 101 14.38 16.49 25.06
CA PRO A 101 13.23 16.39 24.17
C PRO A 101 13.53 15.31 23.12
N GLY A 102 13.25 14.06 23.47
CA GLY A 102 13.29 12.91 22.60
C GLY A 102 12.07 13.00 21.72
N ASP A 103 12.20 13.78 20.64
CA ASP A 103 11.47 13.72 19.36
C ASP A 103 11.85 14.91 18.45
N SER A 104 12.34 16.03 19.02
CA SER A 104 12.69 17.26 18.26
C SER A 104 13.48 17.06 16.96
N ARG A 105 14.53 16.22 16.95
CA ARG A 105 15.33 16.00 15.73
C ARG A 105 14.65 15.15 14.65
N LEU A 106 13.78 14.21 15.04
CA LEU A 106 13.03 13.40 14.10
C LEU A 106 11.88 14.23 13.51
N ASP A 107 11.27 15.08 14.35
CA ASP A 107 10.29 16.08 13.93
C ASP A 107 10.92 17.08 12.95
N ASP A 108 12.11 17.64 13.26
CA ASP A 108 12.84 18.56 12.39
C ASP A 108 13.15 17.95 11.01
N ARG A 109 13.53 16.67 10.98
CA ARG A 109 13.79 15.93 9.73
C ARG A 109 12.51 15.74 8.92
N LEU A 110 11.42 15.32 9.58
CA LEU A 110 10.14 15.09 8.92
C LEU A 110 9.59 16.40 8.34
N ASP A 111 9.67 17.50 9.08
CA ASP A 111 9.28 18.84 8.65
C ASP A 111 10.10 19.32 7.45
N THR A 112 11.41 19.06 7.46
CA THR A 112 12.31 19.40 6.34
C THR A 112 11.95 18.62 5.07
N VAL A 113 11.66 17.32 5.21
CA VAL A 113 11.21 16.47 4.09
C VAL A 113 9.87 16.93 3.57
N LEU A 114 8.88 17.15 4.46
CA LEU A 114 7.53 17.61 4.09
C LEU A 114 7.58 18.95 3.35
N SER A 115 8.25 19.96 3.92
CA SER A 115 8.37 21.27 3.29
C SER A 115 9.08 21.20 1.93
N SER A 116 10.06 20.31 1.78
CA SER A 116 10.76 20.11 0.51
C SER A 116 9.92 19.37 -0.53
N LEU A 117 9.07 18.40 -0.13
CA LEU A 117 8.08 17.76 -1.00
C LEU A 117 7.00 18.75 -1.46
N LEU A 118 6.46 19.56 -0.54
CA LEU A 118 5.48 20.62 -0.88
C LEU A 118 6.08 21.65 -1.85
N ARG A 119 7.36 22.00 -1.67
CA ARG A 119 8.09 22.84 -2.62
C ARG A 119 8.28 22.15 -3.98
N ALA A 120 8.48 20.83 -4.02
CA ALA A 120 8.60 20.08 -5.26
C ALA A 120 7.25 20.00 -6.01
N GLU A 121 6.15 19.75 -5.31
CA GLU A 121 4.78 19.78 -5.83
C GLU A 121 4.45 21.16 -6.44
N SER A 122 4.74 22.25 -5.72
CA SER A 122 4.42 23.62 -6.14
C SER A 122 5.30 24.21 -7.24
N LYS A 123 6.33 23.49 -7.74
CA LYS A 123 7.15 23.97 -8.87
C LYS A 123 6.36 24.09 -10.17
N VAL A 124 5.29 23.32 -10.29
CA VAL A 124 4.40 23.36 -11.44
C VAL A 124 3.11 24.03 -11.01
N GLY A 125 2.86 25.23 -11.53
CA GLY A 125 1.57 25.88 -11.36
C GLY A 125 0.50 25.14 -12.16
N ILE A 126 -0.65 24.89 -11.56
CA ILE A 126 -1.85 24.51 -12.31
C ILE A 126 -2.33 25.79 -13.00
N ASN A 127 -2.15 25.89 -14.31
CA ASN A 127 -2.67 27.00 -15.10
C ASN A 127 -4.20 26.98 -15.08
N ASN A 128 -4.86 28.10 -15.46
CA ASN A 128 -6.33 28.14 -15.59
C ASN A 128 -6.90 27.20 -16.69
N ALA A 129 -6.03 26.51 -17.44
CA ALA A 129 -6.46 25.47 -18.36
C ALA A 129 -6.92 24.25 -17.55
N ARG A 130 -8.13 23.75 -17.83
CA ARG A 130 -8.69 22.54 -17.24
C ARG A 130 -8.51 21.39 -18.23
N PRO A 131 -7.51 20.50 -18.05
CA PRO A 131 -7.33 19.37 -18.95
C PRO A 131 -8.59 18.51 -18.98
N ARG A 132 -8.93 17.98 -20.15
CA ARG A 132 -10.07 17.09 -20.33
C ARG A 132 -9.63 15.65 -20.17
N VAL A 133 -10.14 14.97 -19.17
CA VAL A 133 -9.81 13.56 -18.92
C VAL A 133 -11.04 12.68 -19.07
N ALA A 134 -10.95 11.68 -19.93
CA ALA A 134 -11.97 10.63 -20.01
C ALA A 134 -11.50 9.43 -19.19
N ILE A 135 -12.33 8.93 -18.27
CA ILE A 135 -11.99 7.88 -17.32
C ILE A 135 -13.09 6.82 -17.34
N GLY A 136 -12.71 5.56 -17.50
CA GLY A 136 -13.61 4.42 -17.46
C GLY A 136 -12.92 3.17 -16.91
N LEU A 137 -13.62 2.06 -16.68
CA LEU A 137 -15.07 1.94 -16.68
C LEU A 137 -15.57 1.36 -15.36
N GLY A 138 -16.83 1.66 -15.09
CA GLY A 138 -17.54 1.11 -13.95
C GLY A 138 -17.38 1.95 -12.70
N GLY A 139 -18.10 1.56 -11.67
CA GLY A 139 -18.12 2.22 -10.40
C GLY A 139 -19.12 1.56 -9.47
N CYS A 140 -18.95 1.79 -8.19
CA CYS A 140 -19.73 1.11 -7.17
C CYS A 140 -19.90 2.01 -5.96
N VAL A 141 -20.74 1.55 -5.04
CA VAL A 141 -20.87 2.11 -3.71
C VAL A 141 -20.14 1.22 -2.73
N ASP A 142 -19.11 1.78 -2.09
CA ASP A 142 -18.35 1.09 -1.05
C ASP A 142 -19.05 1.25 0.30
N ILE A 143 -19.28 0.13 0.98
CA ILE A 143 -19.69 0.07 2.38
C ILE A 143 -18.52 -0.44 3.21
N LEU A 144 -17.90 0.46 3.97
CA LEU A 144 -16.80 0.14 4.88
C LEU A 144 -17.36 -0.29 6.23
N VAL A 145 -16.89 -1.44 6.71
CA VAL A 145 -17.37 -2.05 7.95
C VAL A 145 -16.27 -2.86 8.63
N ASP A 146 -16.35 -2.99 9.96
CA ASP A 146 -15.49 -3.92 10.71
C ASP A 146 -15.83 -5.36 10.29
N GLY A 147 -14.90 -5.98 9.55
CA GLY A 147 -15.10 -7.29 8.95
C GLY A 147 -15.37 -8.38 9.99
N VAL A 148 -14.63 -8.38 11.10
CA VAL A 148 -14.79 -9.39 12.14
C VAL A 148 -16.15 -9.25 12.83
N ARG A 149 -16.58 -8.02 13.11
CA ARG A 149 -17.92 -7.77 13.68
C ARG A 149 -19.03 -8.19 12.72
N LEU A 150 -18.88 -7.90 11.44
CA LEU A 150 -19.85 -8.32 10.41
C LEU A 150 -19.99 -9.85 10.39
N LEU A 151 -18.88 -10.57 10.23
CA LEU A 151 -18.90 -12.04 10.16
C LEU A 151 -19.48 -12.66 11.44
N ASN A 152 -19.15 -12.12 12.62
CA ASN A 152 -19.73 -12.59 13.88
C ASN A 152 -21.24 -12.28 13.98
N LYS A 153 -21.68 -11.11 13.50
CA LYS A 153 -23.08 -10.67 13.57
C LYS A 153 -24.00 -11.50 12.67
N ILE A 154 -23.53 -11.89 11.48
CA ILE A 154 -24.26 -12.83 10.61
C ILE A 154 -24.20 -14.28 11.10
N GLY A 155 -23.43 -14.55 12.17
CA GLY A 155 -23.29 -15.87 12.75
C GLY A 155 -22.35 -16.80 11.97
N LEU A 156 -21.42 -16.25 11.17
CA LEU A 156 -20.45 -17.03 10.41
C LEU A 156 -19.28 -17.46 11.33
N PRO A 157 -19.12 -18.76 11.62
CA PRO A 157 -18.03 -19.21 12.47
C PRO A 157 -16.68 -19.17 11.73
N PRO A 158 -15.56 -18.93 12.43
CA PRO A 158 -14.22 -19.13 11.88
C PRO A 158 -14.03 -20.58 11.42
N THR A 159 -13.38 -20.75 10.26
CA THR A 159 -12.98 -22.08 9.77
C THR A 159 -11.71 -22.59 10.48
N ASN A 160 -11.46 -23.90 10.40
CA ASN A 160 -10.15 -24.49 10.74
C ASN A 160 -9.25 -24.71 9.51
N GLN A 161 -9.76 -24.43 8.31
CA GLN A 161 -9.09 -24.68 7.03
C GLN A 161 -9.10 -23.41 6.17
N PRO A 162 -8.18 -22.46 6.39
CA PRO A 162 -8.05 -21.30 5.50
C PRO A 162 -7.72 -21.77 4.09
N LEU A 163 -8.54 -21.39 3.13
CA LEU A 163 -8.40 -21.79 1.73
C LEU A 163 -8.74 -20.62 0.83
N HIS A 164 -7.91 -20.38 -0.16
CA HIS A 164 -8.19 -19.40 -1.21
C HIS A 164 -9.22 -19.99 -2.19
N HIS A 165 -10.26 -19.21 -2.47
CA HIS A 165 -11.21 -19.45 -3.54
C HIS A 165 -11.16 -18.32 -4.56
N ASP A 166 -11.43 -18.65 -5.82
CA ASP A 166 -11.49 -17.70 -6.95
C ASP A 166 -12.75 -16.82 -6.84
N TYR A 167 -13.88 -17.43 -6.47
CA TYR A 167 -15.14 -16.77 -6.13
C TYR A 167 -15.83 -17.47 -4.96
N ILE A 168 -16.86 -16.85 -4.40
CA ILE A 168 -17.55 -17.31 -3.19
C ILE A 168 -18.97 -17.79 -3.53
N GLU A 169 -19.21 -19.09 -3.46
CA GLU A 169 -20.52 -19.71 -3.70
C GLU A 169 -21.38 -19.77 -2.43
N ASN A 170 -20.76 -19.84 -1.26
CA ASN A 170 -21.45 -20.10 0.00
C ASN A 170 -20.68 -19.57 1.22
N ALA A 171 -21.35 -19.65 2.37
CA ALA A 171 -20.83 -19.19 3.66
C ALA A 171 -19.52 -19.88 4.08
N ASP A 172 -19.38 -21.19 3.80
CA ASP A 172 -18.16 -21.92 4.16
C ASP A 172 -16.95 -21.40 3.38
N GLN A 173 -17.11 -21.19 2.07
CA GLN A 173 -16.07 -20.62 1.23
C GLN A 173 -15.73 -19.18 1.65
N LEU A 174 -16.72 -18.37 2.03
CA LEU A 174 -16.48 -17.03 2.57
C LEU A 174 -15.59 -17.09 3.82
N ALA A 175 -15.90 -17.99 4.75
CA ALA A 175 -15.12 -18.15 5.97
C ALA A 175 -13.69 -18.61 5.69
N GLN A 176 -13.53 -19.56 4.76
CA GLN A 176 -12.23 -20.08 4.33
C GLN A 176 -11.38 -19.02 3.65
N SER A 177 -11.96 -18.28 2.71
CA SER A 177 -11.26 -17.23 1.96
C SER A 177 -10.90 -16.06 2.86
N PHE A 178 -11.82 -15.56 3.68
CA PHE A 178 -11.53 -14.49 4.63
C PHE A 178 -10.38 -14.90 5.58
N ALA A 179 -10.42 -16.09 6.16
CA ALA A 179 -9.34 -16.57 7.04
C ALA A 179 -7.97 -16.63 6.34
N TYR A 180 -7.95 -17.02 5.05
CA TYR A 180 -6.73 -17.12 4.25
C TYR A 180 -6.01 -15.77 4.12
N PHE A 181 -6.75 -14.68 3.83
CA PHE A 181 -6.18 -13.34 3.68
C PHE A 181 -6.05 -12.58 5.01
N PHE A 182 -6.91 -12.87 5.99
CA PHE A 182 -6.92 -12.22 7.31
C PHE A 182 -5.61 -12.44 8.08
N VAL A 183 -5.09 -13.67 8.12
CA VAL A 183 -3.86 -14.02 8.86
C VAL A 183 -2.64 -13.21 8.41
N PRO A 184 -2.25 -13.22 7.11
CA PRO A 184 -1.15 -12.38 6.64
C PRO A 184 -1.50 -10.88 6.63
N GLY A 185 -2.79 -10.53 6.78
CA GLY A 185 -3.30 -9.19 6.56
C GLY A 185 -3.12 -8.77 5.11
N ALA A 186 -3.46 -9.63 4.17
CA ALA A 186 -3.34 -9.37 2.74
C ALA A 186 -4.62 -8.73 2.18
N ALA A 187 -4.43 -8.00 1.08
CA ALA A 187 -5.51 -7.44 0.29
C ALA A 187 -6.15 -8.56 -0.54
N ALA A 188 -7.48 -8.57 -0.66
CA ALA A 188 -8.18 -9.40 -1.64
C ALA A 188 -9.57 -8.82 -1.94
N GLU A 189 -10.10 -9.20 -3.10
CA GLU A 189 -11.41 -8.82 -3.59
C GLU A 189 -12.04 -10.03 -4.29
N ARG A 190 -13.27 -10.42 -3.91
CA ARG A 190 -13.89 -11.65 -4.41
C ARG A 190 -15.36 -11.46 -4.77
N PHE A 191 -15.74 -11.99 -5.92
CA PHE A 191 -17.12 -12.10 -6.35
C PHE A 191 -17.88 -13.12 -5.48
N VAL A 192 -19.07 -12.74 -5.05
CA VAL A 192 -20.01 -13.60 -4.32
C VAL A 192 -21.16 -13.96 -5.26
N MET A 193 -21.21 -15.23 -5.66
CA MET A 193 -22.22 -15.75 -6.59
C MET A 193 -23.60 -15.91 -5.93
N ASN A 194 -23.64 -16.07 -4.60
CA ASN A 194 -24.89 -16.26 -3.88
C ASN A 194 -25.49 -14.92 -3.45
N ASN A 195 -26.42 -14.41 -4.25
CA ASN A 195 -27.07 -13.12 -4.03
C ASN A 195 -27.81 -13.04 -2.68
N THR A 196 -28.32 -14.17 -2.15
CA THR A 196 -28.97 -14.20 -0.83
C THR A 196 -27.94 -13.99 0.30
N LEU A 197 -26.80 -14.68 0.22
CA LEU A 197 -25.69 -14.47 1.16
C LEU A 197 -25.16 -13.03 1.07
N PHE A 198 -24.98 -12.52 -0.15
CA PHE A 198 -24.49 -11.16 -0.34
C PHE A 198 -25.47 -10.11 0.20
N SER A 199 -26.77 -10.24 -0.11
CA SER A 199 -27.81 -9.36 0.41
C SER A 199 -27.82 -9.36 1.95
N GLN A 200 -27.70 -10.53 2.57
CA GLN A 200 -27.63 -10.64 4.03
C GLN A 200 -26.40 -9.92 4.61
N LEU A 201 -25.23 -10.00 3.95
CA LEU A 201 -24.03 -9.27 4.34
C LEU A 201 -24.24 -7.75 4.24
N VAL A 202 -24.84 -7.28 3.15
CA VAL A 202 -25.13 -5.85 2.93
C VAL A 202 -26.14 -5.32 3.95
N GLU A 203 -27.26 -6.01 4.17
CA GLU A 203 -28.25 -5.61 5.16
C GLU A 203 -27.65 -5.55 6.56
N THR A 204 -26.87 -6.57 6.93
CA THR A 204 -26.23 -6.63 8.26
C THR A 204 -25.16 -5.56 8.43
N SER A 205 -24.41 -5.21 7.39
CA SER A 205 -23.39 -4.16 7.47
C SER A 205 -24.01 -2.79 7.74
N ARG A 206 -25.19 -2.51 7.16
CA ARG A 206 -25.96 -1.28 7.39
C ARG A 206 -26.43 -1.11 8.83
N GLU A 207 -26.69 -2.22 9.53
CA GLU A 207 -27.10 -2.21 10.94
C GLU A 207 -25.93 -1.99 11.91
N LEU A 208 -24.69 -2.20 11.46
CA LEU A 208 -23.52 -2.10 12.35
C LEU A 208 -23.13 -0.64 12.61
N PRO A 209 -22.88 -0.27 13.88
CA PRO A 209 -22.44 1.08 14.20
C PRO A 209 -21.06 1.34 13.61
N GLY A 210 -20.88 2.53 13.02
CA GLY A 210 -19.62 2.94 12.41
C GLY A 210 -19.42 2.47 10.97
N ASN A 211 -20.45 1.89 10.32
CA ASN A 211 -20.41 1.72 8.87
C ASN A 211 -20.28 3.08 8.17
N ARG A 212 -19.55 3.10 7.07
CA ARG A 212 -19.34 4.30 6.24
C ARG A 212 -19.62 3.97 4.80
N TRP A 213 -20.09 4.98 4.08
CA TRP A 213 -20.40 4.89 2.67
C TRP A 213 -19.46 5.80 1.91
N SER A 214 -18.92 5.31 0.79
CA SER A 214 -18.12 6.12 -0.11
C SER A 214 -18.36 5.75 -1.57
N ILE A 215 -17.98 6.67 -2.44
CA ILE A 215 -17.82 6.40 -3.86
C ILE A 215 -16.68 5.39 -4.02
N GLY A 216 -16.97 4.27 -4.68
CA GLY A 216 -16.06 3.17 -4.94
C GLY A 216 -15.76 2.97 -6.42
N GLY A 217 -14.79 2.10 -6.69
CA GLY A 217 -14.29 1.78 -8.03
C GLY A 217 -13.16 2.72 -8.48
N ASN A 218 -12.21 2.19 -9.26
CA ASN A 218 -11.04 2.96 -9.70
C ASN A 218 -11.46 4.21 -10.47
N ALA A 219 -12.37 4.07 -11.43
CA ALA A 219 -12.75 5.16 -12.32
C ALA A 219 -13.42 6.34 -11.59
N PRO A 220 -14.44 6.15 -10.72
CA PRO A 220 -15.05 7.25 -9.96
C PRO A 220 -14.09 7.90 -8.97
N VAL A 221 -13.23 7.10 -8.32
CA VAL A 221 -12.24 7.61 -7.36
C VAL A 221 -11.20 8.47 -8.07
N MET A 222 -10.65 8.01 -9.20
CA MET A 222 -9.74 8.80 -10.03
C MET A 222 -10.43 10.05 -10.58
N ALA A 223 -11.68 9.94 -11.04
CA ALA A 223 -12.46 11.07 -11.55
C ALA A 223 -12.67 12.16 -10.49
N GLY A 224 -13.07 11.76 -9.28
CA GLY A 224 -13.19 12.67 -8.13
C GLY A 224 -11.89 13.38 -7.82
N ARG A 225 -10.76 12.63 -7.86
CA ARG A 225 -9.45 13.22 -7.65
C ARG A 225 -9.08 14.21 -8.75
N MET A 226 -9.18 13.83 -10.02
CA MET A 226 -8.83 14.71 -11.12
C MET A 226 -9.70 15.97 -11.18
N ALA A 227 -10.99 15.86 -10.88
CA ALA A 227 -11.88 17.02 -10.80
C ALA A 227 -11.46 17.99 -9.69
N THR A 228 -11.07 17.47 -8.51
CA THR A 228 -10.53 18.26 -7.38
C THR A 228 -9.23 18.98 -7.77
N GLU A 229 -8.43 18.34 -8.61
CA GLU A 229 -7.13 18.85 -9.06
C GLU A 229 -7.25 19.77 -10.30
N GLY A 230 -8.47 20.06 -10.76
CA GLY A 230 -8.74 21.08 -11.78
C GLY A 230 -9.06 20.55 -13.18
N CYS A 231 -9.28 19.24 -13.36
CA CYS A 231 -9.68 18.67 -14.65
C CYS A 231 -11.19 18.74 -14.89
N ASP A 232 -11.60 18.83 -16.16
CA ASP A 232 -12.95 18.47 -16.56
C ASP A 232 -12.95 17.00 -16.96
N VAL A 233 -13.90 16.22 -16.43
CA VAL A 233 -13.86 14.76 -16.48
C VAL A 233 -15.10 14.19 -17.15
N LEU A 234 -14.89 13.26 -18.08
CA LEU A 234 -15.92 12.36 -18.59
C LEU A 234 -15.76 11.01 -17.90
N LEU A 235 -16.73 10.59 -17.09
CA LEU A 235 -16.69 9.35 -16.31
C LEU A 235 -17.61 8.30 -16.94
N GLY A 236 -17.04 7.21 -17.44
CA GLY A 236 -17.76 6.06 -17.95
C GLY A 236 -18.19 5.11 -16.81
N GLY A 237 -19.48 5.07 -16.52
CA GLY A 237 -20.03 4.21 -15.47
C GLY A 237 -21.55 4.37 -15.33
N SER A 238 -22.19 3.33 -14.79
CA SER A 238 -23.62 3.33 -14.51
C SER A 238 -23.86 3.67 -13.04
N PHE A 239 -24.64 4.70 -12.76
CA PHE A 239 -24.80 5.23 -11.40
C PHE A 239 -26.25 5.53 -11.07
N SER A 240 -26.59 5.49 -9.79
CA SER A 240 -27.89 5.99 -9.32
C SER A 240 -27.91 7.52 -9.31
N PRO A 241 -29.11 8.14 -9.35
CA PRO A 241 -29.22 9.60 -9.25
C PRO A 241 -28.53 10.17 -8.00
N ASP A 242 -28.74 9.52 -6.84
CA ASP A 242 -28.11 9.92 -5.58
C ASP A 242 -26.56 9.86 -5.65
N PHE A 243 -26.02 8.88 -6.38
CA PHE A 243 -24.58 8.79 -6.61
C PHE A 243 -24.09 9.90 -7.54
N ALA A 244 -24.82 10.20 -8.61
CA ALA A 244 -24.45 11.26 -9.54
C ALA A 244 -24.49 12.65 -8.87
N ASP A 245 -25.43 12.88 -7.95
CA ASP A 245 -25.61 14.14 -7.22
C ASP A 245 -24.45 14.47 -6.28
N VAL A 246 -23.70 13.47 -5.80
CA VAL A 246 -22.51 13.71 -4.95
C VAL A 246 -21.23 13.94 -5.75
N LEU A 247 -21.24 13.71 -7.06
CA LEU A 247 -20.09 13.97 -7.92
C LEU A 247 -19.86 15.48 -8.09
N SER A 248 -18.61 15.86 -8.34
CA SER A 248 -18.27 17.24 -8.69
C SER A 248 -19.01 17.68 -9.95
N GLN A 249 -19.43 18.95 -10.01
CA GLN A 249 -20.00 19.57 -11.21
C GLN A 249 -19.08 19.52 -12.45
N HIS A 250 -17.80 19.21 -12.25
CA HIS A 250 -16.81 19.04 -13.30
C HIS A 250 -16.72 17.61 -13.83
N ILE A 251 -17.58 16.71 -13.35
CA ILE A 251 -17.68 15.32 -13.80
C ILE A 251 -18.97 15.17 -14.59
N THR A 252 -18.85 14.82 -15.87
CA THR A 252 -19.96 14.40 -16.71
C THR A 252 -19.98 12.88 -16.76
N VAL A 253 -21.09 12.27 -16.35
CA VAL A 253 -21.27 10.81 -16.41
C VAL A 253 -21.69 10.39 -17.82
N ALA A 254 -21.08 9.32 -18.31
CA ALA A 254 -21.47 8.60 -19.52
C ALA A 254 -21.78 7.14 -19.17
N GLY A 255 -23.07 6.81 -19.13
CA GLY A 255 -23.57 5.50 -18.76
C GLY A 255 -25.03 5.56 -18.35
N ASN A 256 -25.59 4.40 -18.05
CA ASN A 256 -26.99 4.26 -17.71
C ASN A 256 -27.27 4.72 -16.27
N VAL A 257 -28.45 5.29 -16.05
CA VAL A 257 -28.97 5.53 -14.71
C VAL A 257 -29.52 4.21 -14.18
N VAL A 258 -29.00 3.75 -13.05
CA VAL A 258 -29.42 2.49 -12.40
C VAL A 258 -30.14 2.79 -11.08
N GLU A 259 -31.19 2.05 -10.74
CA GLU A 259 -31.89 2.23 -9.46
C GLU A 259 -31.04 1.69 -8.30
N GLU A 260 -30.48 0.49 -8.47
CA GLU A 260 -29.59 -0.13 -7.50
C GLU A 260 -28.16 -0.13 -8.06
N PRO A 261 -27.22 0.62 -7.43
CA PRO A 261 -25.82 0.58 -7.84
C PRO A 261 -25.17 -0.74 -7.42
N ASP A 262 -24.11 -1.13 -8.13
CA ASP A 262 -23.22 -2.21 -7.67
C ASP A 262 -22.64 -1.82 -6.29
N ILE A 263 -22.69 -2.74 -5.32
CA ILE A 263 -22.25 -2.52 -3.93
C ILE A 263 -21.03 -3.36 -3.65
N HIS A 264 -20.02 -2.74 -3.05
CA HIS A 264 -18.82 -3.41 -2.57
C HIS A 264 -18.77 -3.34 -1.04
N LEU A 265 -18.64 -4.49 -0.39
CA LEU A 265 -18.45 -4.55 1.05
C LEU A 265 -16.96 -4.62 1.37
N ILE A 266 -16.46 -3.56 2.01
CA ILE A 266 -15.06 -3.44 2.42
C ILE A 266 -14.95 -3.88 3.89
N LEU A 267 -14.55 -5.13 4.11
CA LEU A 267 -14.39 -5.71 5.45
C LEU A 267 -13.01 -5.33 5.99
N GLU A 268 -12.93 -4.20 6.70
CA GLU A 268 -11.71 -3.69 7.32
C GLU A 268 -11.41 -4.40 8.64
N TYR A 269 -10.13 -4.60 8.94
CA TYR A 269 -9.67 -5.10 10.23
C TYR A 269 -8.34 -4.46 10.64
N PRO A 270 -8.17 -4.09 11.92
CA PRO A 270 -6.92 -3.52 12.42
C PRO A 270 -5.84 -4.60 12.63
N SER A 271 -4.59 -4.15 12.79
CA SER A 271 -3.50 -5.03 13.21
C SER A 271 -3.80 -5.64 14.58
N GLY A 272 -3.55 -6.94 14.74
CA GLY A 272 -3.82 -7.66 15.98
C GLY A 272 -5.29 -8.03 16.19
N ALA A 273 -6.19 -7.72 15.25
CA ALA A 273 -7.58 -8.19 15.29
C ALA A 273 -7.61 -9.73 15.35
N THR A 274 -8.57 -10.28 16.10
CA THR A 274 -8.74 -11.72 16.25
C THR A 274 -10.08 -12.19 15.70
N TRP A 275 -10.07 -13.31 14.99
CA TRP A 275 -11.27 -14.01 14.56
C TRP A 275 -11.08 -15.51 14.77
N GLY A 276 -11.71 -16.05 15.82
CA GLY A 276 -11.42 -17.39 16.33
C GLY A 276 -9.96 -17.54 16.75
N GLN A 277 -9.25 -18.47 16.13
CA GLN A 277 -7.82 -18.74 16.36
C GLN A 277 -6.87 -17.87 15.51
N TYR A 278 -7.41 -17.08 14.58
CA TYR A 278 -6.59 -16.27 13.68
C TYR A 278 -6.37 -14.89 14.25
N THR A 279 -5.15 -14.36 14.06
CA THR A 279 -4.78 -12.99 14.40
C THR A 279 -4.20 -12.31 13.16
N ALA A 280 -4.74 -11.15 12.80
CA ALA A 280 -4.23 -10.36 11.68
C ALA A 280 -2.85 -9.77 12.01
N ARG A 281 -1.85 -10.02 11.15
CA ARG A 281 -0.48 -9.49 11.33
C ARG A 281 -0.36 -8.00 11.05
N ARG A 282 -1.27 -7.43 10.26
CA ARG A 282 -1.34 -6.01 9.93
C ARG A 282 -2.77 -5.61 9.62
N ALA A 283 -3.04 -4.30 9.70
CA ALA A 283 -4.31 -3.76 9.27
C ALA A 283 -4.46 -3.90 7.75
N ASN A 284 -5.62 -4.35 7.29
CA ASN A 284 -5.96 -4.42 5.86
C ASN A 284 -7.48 -4.57 5.69
N ARG A 285 -7.91 -4.79 4.45
CA ARG A 285 -9.29 -5.04 4.06
C ARG A 285 -9.44 -6.27 3.18
N TYR A 286 -10.57 -6.94 3.31
CA TYR A 286 -11.07 -7.99 2.42
C TYR A 286 -12.35 -7.49 1.75
N ILE A 287 -12.41 -7.49 0.43
CA ILE A 287 -13.53 -6.93 -0.34
C ILE A 287 -14.38 -8.07 -0.87
N VAL A 288 -15.70 -7.94 -0.76
CA VAL A 288 -16.66 -8.81 -1.44
C VAL A 288 -17.69 -7.99 -2.19
N HIS A 289 -18.09 -8.47 -3.35
CA HIS A 289 -19.07 -7.81 -4.21
C HIS A 289 -19.91 -8.84 -4.97
N SER A 290 -21.04 -8.42 -5.51
CA SER A 290 -21.94 -9.23 -6.33
C SER A 290 -22.45 -8.35 -7.47
N ASP A 291 -21.50 -7.89 -8.29
CA ASP A 291 -21.75 -6.85 -9.29
C ASP A 291 -22.46 -7.41 -10.52
N ASP A 292 -23.45 -6.66 -11.00
CA ASP A 292 -24.21 -6.98 -12.21
C ASP A 292 -23.74 -6.16 -13.42
N HIS A 293 -23.06 -5.02 -13.21
CA HIS A 293 -22.76 -4.07 -14.27
C HIS A 293 -21.27 -3.97 -14.57
N ASN A 294 -20.42 -3.85 -13.54
CA ASN A 294 -19.00 -3.59 -13.72
C ASN A 294 -18.24 -4.69 -14.48
N PRO A 295 -18.42 -5.99 -14.21
CA PRO A 295 -17.73 -7.06 -14.95
C PRO A 295 -18.07 -7.04 -16.45
N TYR A 296 -19.28 -6.59 -16.80
CA TYR A 296 -19.77 -6.54 -18.17
C TYR A 296 -19.40 -5.26 -18.91
N LEU A 297 -18.66 -4.33 -18.28
CA LEU A 297 -18.34 -3.02 -18.84
C LEU A 297 -19.60 -2.29 -19.34
N ALA A 298 -20.70 -2.34 -18.58
CA ALA A 298 -22.03 -1.95 -19.03
C ALA A 298 -22.12 -0.51 -19.61
N ALA A 299 -21.24 0.39 -19.18
CA ALA A 299 -21.19 1.78 -19.65
C ALA A 299 -20.30 2.01 -20.89
N LEU A 300 -19.67 0.98 -21.45
CA LEU A 300 -18.69 1.13 -22.54
C LEU A 300 -19.28 1.80 -23.78
N GLU A 301 -20.53 1.49 -24.13
CA GLU A 301 -21.21 2.06 -25.31
C GLU A 301 -21.51 3.54 -25.15
N ASP A 302 -22.16 3.92 -24.05
CA ASP A 302 -22.46 5.33 -23.77
C ASP A 302 -21.18 6.16 -23.60
N PHE A 303 -20.14 5.56 -23.02
CA PHE A 303 -18.83 6.17 -22.89
C PHE A 303 -18.17 6.39 -24.26
N GLU A 304 -18.19 5.39 -25.14
CA GLU A 304 -17.70 5.48 -26.52
C GLU A 304 -18.38 6.60 -27.30
N ASP A 305 -19.71 6.70 -27.21
CA ASP A 305 -20.48 7.74 -27.89
C ASP A 305 -20.12 9.14 -27.39
N LYS A 306 -20.04 9.33 -26.07
CA LYS A 306 -19.69 10.63 -25.47
C LYS A 306 -18.23 11.02 -25.70
N LEU A 307 -17.34 10.05 -25.84
CA LEU A 307 -15.91 10.27 -26.06
C LEU A 307 -15.63 11.04 -27.36
N GLN A 308 -16.46 10.84 -28.39
CA GLN A 308 -16.31 11.45 -29.72
C GLN A 308 -16.34 12.99 -29.64
N ASP A 309 -17.24 13.54 -28.84
CA ASP A 309 -17.38 15.00 -28.67
C ASP A 309 -16.44 15.56 -27.60
N PHE A 310 -16.01 14.73 -26.66
CA PHE A 310 -15.24 15.19 -25.49
C PHE A 310 -13.79 15.56 -25.83
N HIS A 311 -13.17 14.91 -26.82
CA HIS A 311 -11.79 15.13 -27.27
C HIS A 311 -10.76 15.19 -26.11
N PRO A 312 -10.58 14.08 -25.36
CA PRO A 312 -9.75 14.08 -24.16
C PRO A 312 -8.26 14.32 -24.44
N ASP A 313 -7.59 14.99 -23.51
CA ASP A 313 -6.12 15.08 -23.41
C ASP A 313 -5.53 13.78 -22.84
N LEU A 314 -6.29 13.11 -21.99
CA LEU A 314 -5.93 11.84 -21.36
C LEU A 314 -7.15 10.89 -21.30
N LEU A 315 -6.92 9.64 -21.66
CA LEU A 315 -7.85 8.53 -21.49
C LEU A 315 -7.32 7.59 -20.40
N VAL A 316 -8.11 7.32 -19.38
CA VAL A 316 -7.77 6.45 -18.25
C VAL A 316 -8.69 5.25 -18.24
N MET A 317 -8.11 4.06 -18.21
CA MET A 317 -8.82 2.80 -18.03
C MET A 317 -8.45 2.17 -16.69
N GLY A 318 -9.47 1.80 -15.91
CA GLY A 318 -9.38 1.05 -14.66
C GLY A 318 -10.65 0.22 -14.47
N GLY A 319 -10.77 -0.45 -13.33
CA GLY A 319 -11.97 -1.26 -13.00
C GLY A 319 -12.03 -2.64 -13.66
N LEU A 320 -11.05 -3.00 -14.51
CA LEU A 320 -11.06 -4.30 -15.21
C LEU A 320 -10.86 -5.50 -14.27
N GLN A 321 -10.39 -5.28 -13.04
CA GLN A 321 -10.30 -6.32 -12.02
C GLN A 321 -11.67 -6.85 -11.56
N MET A 322 -12.76 -6.14 -11.87
CA MET A 322 -14.11 -6.67 -11.68
C MET A 322 -14.40 -7.91 -12.54
N MET A 323 -13.59 -8.14 -13.58
CA MET A 323 -13.65 -9.34 -14.42
C MET A 323 -12.85 -10.51 -13.84
N ASP A 324 -12.05 -10.29 -12.78
CA ASP A 324 -11.15 -11.30 -12.22
C ASP A 324 -11.97 -12.43 -11.58
N SER A 325 -11.73 -13.67 -12.06
CA SER A 325 -12.40 -14.86 -11.55
C SER A 325 -13.93 -14.82 -11.66
N PHE A 326 -14.48 -13.86 -12.41
CA PHE A 326 -15.91 -13.70 -12.64
C PHE A 326 -16.42 -14.79 -13.59
N PRO A 327 -17.58 -15.43 -13.31
CA PRO A 327 -18.05 -16.62 -14.03
C PRO A 327 -18.69 -16.29 -15.39
N PHE A 328 -17.91 -15.70 -16.30
CA PHE A 328 -18.37 -15.39 -17.66
C PHE A 328 -18.75 -16.64 -18.46
N GLN A 329 -19.68 -16.47 -19.40
CA GLN A 329 -19.87 -17.46 -20.43
C GLN A 329 -18.66 -17.52 -21.37
N GLN A 330 -18.44 -18.67 -22.01
CA GLN A 330 -17.29 -18.87 -22.89
C GLN A 330 -17.24 -17.79 -23.99
N GLY A 331 -16.13 -17.06 -24.05
CA GLY A 331 -15.88 -16.01 -25.06
C GLY A 331 -16.43 -14.63 -24.74
N GLU A 332 -17.32 -14.51 -23.76
CA GLU A 332 -17.96 -13.24 -23.37
C GLU A 332 -16.94 -12.21 -22.88
N ARG A 333 -16.11 -12.58 -21.91
CA ARG A 333 -15.01 -11.74 -21.38
C ARG A 333 -14.09 -11.22 -22.50
N LYS A 334 -13.72 -12.10 -23.43
CA LYS A 334 -12.83 -11.76 -24.55
C LYS A 334 -13.49 -10.80 -25.54
N ASN A 335 -14.79 -10.96 -25.81
CA ASN A 335 -15.53 -10.05 -26.69
C ASN A 335 -15.62 -8.64 -26.08
N LEU A 336 -15.91 -8.54 -24.77
CA LEU A 336 -15.92 -7.27 -24.05
C LEU A 336 -14.55 -6.57 -24.11
N LEU A 337 -13.49 -7.29 -23.77
CA LEU A 337 -12.12 -6.77 -23.83
C LEU A 337 -11.69 -6.42 -25.25
N SER A 338 -12.15 -7.14 -26.28
CA SER A 338 -11.87 -6.80 -27.67
C SER A 338 -12.57 -5.51 -28.09
N ARG A 339 -13.80 -5.26 -27.63
CA ARG A 339 -14.50 -3.99 -27.87
C ARG A 339 -13.77 -2.83 -27.20
N LEU A 340 -13.33 -3.02 -25.95
CA LEU A 340 -12.51 -2.04 -25.24
C LEU A 340 -11.19 -1.77 -25.98
N GLY A 341 -10.49 -2.83 -26.42
CA GLY A 341 -9.27 -2.71 -27.21
C GLY A 341 -9.48 -1.88 -28.48
N ASN A 342 -10.59 -2.10 -29.20
CA ASN A 342 -10.94 -1.31 -30.37
C ASN A 342 -11.13 0.17 -30.03
N LEU A 343 -11.88 0.49 -28.97
CA LEU A 343 -12.04 1.87 -28.47
C LEU A 343 -10.68 2.52 -28.19
N LEU A 344 -9.82 1.84 -27.41
CA LEU A 344 -8.49 2.35 -27.08
C LEU A 344 -7.61 2.54 -28.31
N SER A 345 -7.68 1.61 -29.27
CA SER A 345 -6.92 1.70 -30.52
C SER A 345 -7.37 2.84 -31.44
N SER A 346 -8.64 3.25 -31.35
CA SER A 346 -9.23 4.34 -32.13
C SER A 346 -8.86 5.73 -31.60
N SER A 347 -8.35 5.80 -30.37
CA SER A 347 -7.97 7.06 -29.73
C SER A 347 -6.83 7.76 -30.49
N SER A 348 -6.88 9.10 -30.51
CA SER A 348 -5.86 9.94 -31.12
C SER A 348 -4.47 9.64 -30.56
N THR A 349 -3.44 9.59 -31.41
CA THR A 349 -2.04 9.42 -30.98
C THR A 349 -1.50 10.57 -30.10
N ARG A 350 -2.25 11.67 -30.01
CA ARG A 350 -1.95 12.81 -29.12
C ARG A 350 -2.60 12.69 -27.73
N THR A 351 -3.59 11.82 -27.58
CA THR A 351 -4.24 11.55 -26.30
C THR A 351 -3.44 10.49 -25.58
N GLY A 352 -2.98 10.77 -24.35
CA GLY A 352 -2.34 9.75 -23.53
C GLY A 352 -3.32 8.67 -23.13
N VAL A 353 -2.87 7.41 -23.02
CA VAL A 353 -3.70 6.30 -22.58
C VAL A 353 -3.04 5.64 -21.38
N HIS A 354 -3.66 5.84 -20.22
CA HIS A 354 -3.23 5.26 -18.96
C HIS A 354 -4.09 4.07 -18.59
N PHE A 355 -3.46 2.95 -18.27
CA PHE A 355 -4.12 1.80 -17.68
C PHE A 355 -3.72 1.67 -16.21
N GLU A 356 -4.67 1.92 -15.32
CA GLU A 356 -4.54 1.71 -13.88
C GLU A 356 -4.81 0.23 -13.59
N MET A 357 -3.75 -0.49 -13.22
CA MET A 357 -3.85 -1.88 -12.84
C MET A 357 -4.31 -1.99 -11.38
N ALA A 358 -5.05 -3.06 -11.10
CA ALA A 358 -5.49 -3.42 -9.76
C ALA A 358 -5.20 -4.91 -9.50
N SER A 359 -5.81 -5.49 -8.47
CA SER A 359 -5.53 -6.88 -8.08
C SER A 359 -6.02 -7.86 -9.15
N PHE A 360 -5.08 -8.48 -9.86
CA PHE A 360 -5.36 -9.54 -10.84
C PHE A 360 -4.66 -10.83 -10.41
N VAL A 361 -5.42 -11.89 -10.22
CA VAL A 361 -4.92 -13.24 -9.91
C VAL A 361 -5.34 -14.30 -10.95
N ASP A 362 -6.38 -14.05 -11.75
CA ASP A 362 -6.76 -14.89 -12.89
C ASP A 362 -5.76 -14.74 -14.05
N GLU A 363 -5.02 -15.83 -14.33
CA GLU A 363 -4.06 -15.93 -15.43
C GLU A 363 -4.71 -15.74 -16.81
N GLY A 364 -5.95 -16.20 -16.99
CA GLY A 364 -6.72 -16.04 -18.21
C GLY A 364 -7.15 -14.60 -18.44
N LEU A 365 -7.57 -13.89 -17.39
CA LEU A 365 -7.84 -12.45 -17.47
C LEU A 365 -6.59 -11.66 -17.82
N MET A 366 -5.53 -11.87 -17.08
CA MET A 366 -4.29 -11.15 -17.33
C MET A 366 -3.72 -11.46 -18.73
N GLY A 367 -3.89 -12.69 -19.22
CA GLY A 367 -3.56 -13.07 -20.59
C GLY A 367 -4.34 -12.25 -21.63
N ASP A 368 -5.65 -12.11 -21.48
CA ASP A 368 -6.45 -11.29 -22.40
C ASP A 368 -6.12 -9.79 -22.28
N LEU A 369 -5.85 -9.26 -21.09
CA LEU A 369 -5.41 -7.87 -20.89
C LEU A 369 -4.08 -7.58 -21.58
N LEU A 370 -3.11 -8.50 -21.50
CA LEU A 370 -1.83 -8.43 -22.20
C LEU A 370 -1.99 -8.32 -23.72
N HIS A 371 -3.04 -8.92 -24.29
CA HIS A 371 -3.26 -8.99 -25.72
C HIS A 371 -4.21 -7.92 -26.27
N LEU A 372 -5.20 -7.50 -25.46
CA LEU A 372 -6.31 -6.67 -25.94
C LEU A 372 -6.33 -5.26 -25.35
N VAL A 373 -5.66 -5.01 -24.23
CA VAL A 373 -5.70 -3.70 -23.54
C VAL A 373 -4.32 -3.07 -23.48
N LEU A 374 -3.35 -3.79 -22.91
CA LEU A 374 -1.99 -3.29 -22.70
C LEU A 374 -1.29 -2.78 -23.98
N PRO A 375 -1.46 -3.38 -25.17
CA PRO A 375 -0.87 -2.86 -26.40
C PRO A 375 -1.37 -1.47 -26.81
N HIS A 376 -2.46 -0.99 -26.21
CA HIS A 376 -3.06 0.31 -26.50
C HIS A 376 -2.85 1.34 -25.39
N ALA A 377 -2.07 1.01 -24.34
CA ALA A 377 -1.73 1.93 -23.25
C ALA A 377 -0.26 2.38 -23.36
N ASP A 378 -0.03 3.69 -23.31
CA ASP A 378 1.32 4.28 -23.25
C ASP A 378 1.73 4.67 -21.82
N SER A 379 0.83 4.49 -20.85
CA SER A 379 1.14 4.55 -19.42
C SER A 379 0.50 3.43 -18.60
N LEU A 380 1.23 2.94 -17.60
CA LEU A 380 0.73 2.01 -16.58
C LEU A 380 0.87 2.59 -15.17
N GLY A 381 -0.13 2.33 -14.31
CA GLY A 381 -0.10 2.55 -12.87
C GLY A 381 -0.35 1.25 -12.13
N MET A 382 0.39 1.01 -11.03
CA MET A 382 0.31 -0.25 -10.27
C MET A 382 1.01 -0.17 -8.90
N ASN A 383 0.71 -1.10 -7.98
CA ASN A 383 1.42 -1.26 -6.71
C ASN A 383 2.49 -2.38 -6.73
N GLU A 384 3.07 -2.67 -5.56
CA GLU A 384 4.09 -3.71 -5.38
C GLU A 384 3.61 -5.17 -5.51
N GLN A 385 2.30 -5.40 -5.55
CA GLN A 385 1.66 -6.70 -5.78
C GLN A 385 1.42 -6.93 -7.28
N GLU A 386 0.90 -5.93 -7.99
CA GLU A 386 0.61 -6.04 -9.42
C GLU A 386 1.88 -6.10 -10.30
N LEU A 387 2.92 -5.32 -9.97
CA LEU A 387 4.18 -5.30 -10.71
C LEU A 387 4.82 -6.69 -10.88
N PRO A 388 5.10 -7.46 -9.80
CA PRO A 388 5.64 -8.80 -9.95
C PRO A 388 4.68 -9.77 -10.65
N ASN A 389 3.37 -9.62 -10.47
CA ASN A 389 2.37 -10.48 -11.10
C ASN A 389 2.37 -10.32 -12.63
N LEU A 390 2.39 -9.08 -13.13
CA LEU A 390 2.50 -8.81 -14.56
C LEU A 390 3.84 -9.32 -15.13
N LEU A 391 4.94 -9.12 -14.41
CA LEU A 391 6.25 -9.63 -14.82
C LEU A 391 6.30 -11.16 -14.89
N SER A 392 5.73 -11.86 -13.91
CA SER A 392 5.65 -13.32 -13.94
C SER A 392 4.90 -13.80 -15.17
N LEU A 393 3.77 -13.19 -15.50
CA LEU A 393 3.01 -13.58 -16.68
C LEU A 393 3.77 -13.28 -17.99
N LEU A 394 4.43 -12.12 -18.09
CA LEU A 394 5.25 -11.78 -19.27
C LEU A 394 6.39 -12.79 -19.50
N ARG A 395 6.88 -13.43 -18.42
CA ARG A 395 7.90 -14.49 -18.43
C ARG A 395 7.33 -15.91 -18.59
N GLY A 396 6.01 -16.07 -18.62
CA GLY A 396 5.37 -17.39 -18.62
C GLY A 396 5.55 -18.16 -17.30
N SER A 397 5.64 -17.44 -16.17
CA SER A 397 5.69 -17.98 -14.82
C SER A 397 4.37 -17.72 -14.07
N ASN A 398 4.10 -18.49 -13.02
CA ASN A 398 2.86 -18.39 -12.26
C ASN A 398 2.72 -17.06 -11.50
N VAL A 399 1.49 -16.59 -11.37
CA VAL A 399 1.13 -15.39 -10.61
C VAL A 399 1.16 -15.68 -9.10
N THR A 400 1.55 -14.70 -8.29
CA THR A 400 1.57 -14.82 -6.82
C THR A 400 0.38 -14.10 -6.18
N VAL A 401 -0.36 -14.82 -5.34
CA VAL A 401 -1.52 -14.27 -4.60
C VAL A 401 -1.08 -13.37 -3.43
N LEU A 402 0.12 -13.60 -2.88
CA LEU A 402 0.67 -12.85 -1.75
C LEU A 402 2.05 -12.30 -2.12
N SER A 403 2.23 -10.98 -2.02
CA SER A 403 3.51 -10.29 -2.26
C SER A 403 4.12 -9.70 -0.97
N ASP A 404 5.39 -9.29 -1.04
CA ASP A 404 6.05 -8.58 0.05
C ASP A 404 5.46 -7.17 0.18
N PRO A 405 4.85 -6.83 1.33
CA PRO A 405 4.22 -5.52 1.52
C PRO A 405 5.20 -4.36 1.72
N ASN A 406 6.50 -4.63 1.91
CA ASN A 406 7.52 -3.59 2.09
C ASN A 406 8.74 -3.90 1.21
N PRO A 407 8.57 -3.90 -0.12
CA PRO A 407 9.66 -4.25 -1.02
C PRO A 407 10.78 -3.21 -0.91
N ARG A 408 12.03 -3.67 -1.07
CA ARG A 408 13.17 -2.76 -1.20
C ARG A 408 13.04 -1.96 -2.49
N VAL A 409 13.39 -0.67 -2.43
CA VAL A 409 13.42 0.23 -3.61
C VAL A 409 14.18 -0.40 -4.78
N ALA A 410 15.36 -0.96 -4.52
CA ALA A 410 16.18 -1.66 -5.52
C ALA A 410 15.42 -2.77 -6.25
N THR A 411 14.61 -3.56 -5.54
CA THR A 411 13.82 -4.65 -6.12
C THR A 411 12.76 -4.11 -7.05
N VAL A 412 12.02 -3.07 -6.61
CA VAL A 412 10.97 -2.44 -7.41
C VAL A 412 11.56 -1.79 -8.66
N LEU A 413 12.67 -1.08 -8.54
CA LEU A 413 13.33 -0.45 -9.69
C LEU A 413 13.83 -1.48 -10.71
N ASP A 414 14.43 -2.59 -10.27
CA ASP A 414 14.85 -3.68 -11.18
C ASP A 414 13.64 -4.27 -11.93
N GLN A 415 12.53 -4.49 -11.22
CA GLN A 415 11.28 -4.99 -11.79
C GLN A 415 10.67 -3.99 -12.79
N MET A 416 10.63 -2.70 -12.45
CA MET A 416 10.13 -1.64 -13.32
C MET A 416 10.90 -1.56 -14.64
N ARG A 417 12.24 -1.59 -14.57
CA ARG A 417 13.10 -1.60 -15.77
C ARG A 417 12.83 -2.80 -16.65
N GLU A 418 12.71 -3.98 -16.04
CA GLU A 418 12.44 -5.20 -16.78
C GLU A 418 11.06 -5.18 -17.44
N LEU A 419 10.03 -4.71 -16.72
CA LEU A 419 8.68 -4.59 -17.26
C LEU A 419 8.67 -3.63 -18.45
N TYR A 420 9.25 -2.44 -18.26
CA TYR A 420 9.40 -1.44 -19.31
C TYR A 420 10.10 -2.03 -20.55
N ARG A 421 11.18 -2.77 -20.36
CA ARG A 421 11.93 -3.42 -21.45
C ARG A 421 11.08 -4.49 -22.16
N LEU A 422 10.41 -5.37 -21.43
CA LEU A 422 9.62 -6.47 -21.99
C LEU A 422 8.40 -5.99 -22.77
N VAL A 423 7.66 -5.02 -22.22
CA VAL A 423 6.49 -4.43 -22.89
C VAL A 423 6.92 -3.73 -24.18
N ASN A 424 7.97 -2.90 -24.12
CA ASN A 424 8.47 -2.21 -25.31
C ASN A 424 9.15 -3.16 -26.32
N GLN A 425 9.71 -4.29 -25.88
CA GLN A 425 10.20 -5.33 -26.79
C GLN A 425 9.03 -5.97 -27.55
N ARG A 426 7.97 -6.40 -26.86
CA ARG A 426 6.77 -6.95 -27.52
C ARG A 426 6.14 -5.95 -28.51
N TYR A 427 6.11 -4.67 -28.15
CA TYR A 427 5.68 -3.62 -29.07
C TYR A 427 6.54 -3.58 -30.34
N ARG A 428 7.87 -3.62 -30.22
CA ARG A 428 8.76 -3.66 -31.39
C ARG A 428 8.56 -4.91 -32.22
N ASP A 429 8.55 -6.08 -31.60
CA ASP A 429 8.38 -7.38 -32.28
C ASP A 429 7.08 -7.39 -33.11
N ALA A 430 5.97 -6.90 -32.54
CA ALA A 430 4.68 -6.79 -33.23
C ALA A 430 4.70 -5.81 -34.42
N ASN A 431 5.56 -4.78 -34.39
CA ASN A 431 5.68 -3.78 -35.45
C ASN A 431 6.78 -4.11 -36.49
N GLU A 432 7.74 -4.99 -36.17
CA GLU A 432 8.79 -5.45 -37.09
C GLU A 432 8.32 -6.58 -38.01
N ASP A 433 7.48 -7.51 -37.51
CA ASP A 433 6.88 -8.60 -38.33
C ASP A 433 5.82 -8.10 -39.34
N SER A 434 5.45 -6.81 -39.28
CA SER A 434 4.51 -6.15 -40.18
C SER A 434 5.18 -5.76 -41.52
N GLY A 435 5.68 -6.74 -42.27
CA GLY A 435 6.33 -6.55 -43.58
C GLY A 435 5.42 -6.14 -44.74
N VAL A 436 4.27 -5.48 -44.52
CA VAL A 436 3.25 -5.24 -45.54
C VAL A 436 2.65 -3.82 -45.45
N ASP A 437 2.69 -3.13 -46.60
CA ASP A 437 1.95 -1.95 -47.04
C ASP A 437 1.65 -0.80 -46.06
N THR A 438 2.39 0.29 -46.26
CA THR A 438 2.28 1.62 -45.66
C THR A 438 0.93 2.36 -45.82
N ASN A 439 -0.14 1.68 -46.25
CA ASN A 439 -1.45 2.28 -46.52
C ASN A 439 -2.62 1.71 -45.69
N ALA A 440 -2.38 0.76 -44.78
CA ALA A 440 -3.37 0.35 -43.79
C ALA A 440 -3.12 1.07 -42.46
N ALA A 441 -3.90 2.12 -42.17
CA ALA A 441 -3.91 2.83 -40.90
C ALA A 441 -4.59 2.03 -39.76
N SER A 442 -4.51 0.69 -39.79
CA SER A 442 -5.04 -0.18 -38.74
C SER A 442 -4.03 -0.32 -37.61
N ALA A 443 -4.17 0.58 -36.63
CA ALA A 443 -3.71 0.53 -35.24
C ALA A 443 -2.35 -0.15 -34.96
N LYS A 444 -1.26 0.56 -35.24
CA LYS A 444 0.01 0.29 -34.55
C LYS A 444 -0.25 0.49 -33.05
N GLY A 445 0.16 -0.46 -32.21
CA GLY A 445 0.07 -0.33 -30.75
C GLY A 445 0.80 0.91 -30.24
N ARG A 446 0.82 1.11 -28.92
CA ARG A 446 1.53 2.23 -28.29
C ARG A 446 2.75 1.71 -27.53
N PRO A 447 3.94 2.32 -27.68
CA PRO A 447 5.06 2.00 -26.80
C PRO A 447 4.75 2.51 -25.38
N LEU A 448 5.15 1.73 -24.39
CA LEU A 448 5.05 2.15 -23.00
C LEU A 448 6.06 3.29 -22.77
N SER A 449 5.54 4.46 -22.40
CA SER A 449 6.35 5.67 -22.20
C SER A 449 6.27 6.23 -20.78
N ARG A 450 5.41 5.69 -19.92
CA ARG A 450 5.29 6.03 -18.51
C ARG A 450 4.90 4.83 -17.66
N LEU A 451 5.67 4.53 -16.62
CA LEU A 451 5.33 3.52 -15.62
C LEU A 451 5.40 4.13 -14.23
N HIS A 452 4.28 4.13 -13.50
CA HIS A 452 4.21 4.62 -12.13
C HIS A 452 3.94 3.43 -11.20
N VAL A 453 4.85 3.21 -10.26
CA VAL A 453 4.67 2.24 -9.18
C VAL A 453 4.51 2.96 -7.85
N HIS A 454 3.38 2.73 -7.20
CA HIS A 454 3.06 3.29 -5.89
C HIS A 454 3.14 2.22 -4.80
N THR A 455 4.01 2.44 -3.80
CA THR A 455 4.16 1.54 -2.66
C THR A 455 3.76 2.24 -1.37
N LEU A 456 3.76 1.53 -0.24
CA LEU A 456 3.57 2.14 1.08
C LEU A 456 4.70 3.14 1.41
N ALA A 457 5.96 2.82 1.12
CA ALA A 457 7.12 3.58 1.60
C ALA A 457 7.59 4.68 0.63
N PHE A 458 7.34 4.53 -0.66
CA PHE A 458 7.80 5.45 -1.71
C PHE A 458 6.95 5.37 -2.98
N GLN A 459 7.08 6.39 -3.81
CA GLN A 459 6.61 6.44 -5.19
C GLN A 459 7.78 6.31 -6.14
N ALA A 460 7.61 5.63 -7.28
CA ALA A 460 8.60 5.57 -8.35
C ALA A 460 7.93 5.77 -9.72
N MET A 461 8.55 6.56 -10.59
CA MET A 461 8.10 6.77 -11.96
C MET A 461 9.26 6.56 -12.95
N ILE A 462 9.01 5.81 -14.02
CA ILE A 462 9.81 5.82 -15.26
C ILE A 462 9.06 6.66 -16.29
N VAL A 463 9.73 7.59 -16.95
CA VAL A 463 9.17 8.39 -18.05
C VAL A 463 10.17 8.49 -19.21
N THR A 464 9.75 8.08 -20.41
CA THR A 464 10.58 8.19 -21.62
C THR A 464 10.84 9.65 -21.96
N ARG A 465 12.10 9.99 -22.28
CA ARG A 465 12.48 11.35 -22.66
C ARG A 465 11.83 11.76 -23.98
N GLY A 466 11.34 12.99 -24.02
CA GLY A 466 10.64 13.53 -25.19
C GLY A 466 9.24 12.94 -25.42
N SER A 467 8.74 12.10 -24.51
CA SER A 467 7.32 11.71 -24.51
C SER A 467 6.42 12.88 -24.10
N GLN A 468 5.10 12.67 -24.19
CA GLN A 468 4.10 13.68 -23.84
C GLN A 468 4.03 13.98 -22.34
N TRP A 469 4.56 13.09 -21.49
CA TRP A 469 4.47 13.18 -20.04
C TRP A 469 5.44 14.22 -19.49
N LYS A 470 4.91 15.23 -18.80
CA LYS A 470 5.68 16.36 -18.28
C LYS A 470 6.02 16.19 -16.80
N ASN A 471 6.93 17.03 -16.30
CA ASN A 471 7.11 17.32 -14.87
C ASN A 471 7.26 16.12 -13.91
N THR A 472 7.97 15.05 -14.31
CA THR A 472 8.12 13.80 -13.55
C THR A 472 8.43 14.01 -12.06
N MET A 473 9.39 14.89 -11.75
CA MET A 473 9.81 15.19 -10.38
C MET A 473 8.67 15.76 -9.52
N SER A 474 7.88 16.68 -10.05
CA SER A 474 6.74 17.27 -9.33
C SER A 474 5.56 16.29 -9.26
N ALA A 475 5.34 15.50 -10.31
CA ALA A 475 4.31 14.47 -10.35
C ALA A 475 4.53 13.39 -9.26
N VAL A 476 5.77 12.89 -9.12
CA VAL A 476 6.09 11.88 -8.10
C VAL A 476 6.02 12.46 -6.68
N ALA A 477 6.35 13.75 -6.50
CA ALA A 477 6.19 14.45 -5.21
C ALA A 477 4.70 14.57 -4.83
N LYS A 478 3.86 14.99 -5.78
CA LYS A 478 2.41 15.11 -5.58
C LYS A 478 1.75 13.77 -5.30
N ALA A 479 2.16 12.71 -6.01
CA ALA A 479 1.74 11.34 -5.75
C ALA A 479 2.08 10.92 -4.30
N SER A 480 3.30 11.21 -3.83
CA SER A 480 3.74 10.91 -2.46
C SER A 480 2.91 11.66 -1.39
N LEU A 481 2.71 12.97 -1.56
CA LEU A 481 1.93 13.78 -0.63
C LEU A 481 0.46 13.36 -0.62
N THR A 482 -0.09 13.02 -1.79
CA THR A 482 -1.46 12.53 -1.94
C THR A 482 -1.69 11.23 -1.19
N ALA A 483 -0.71 10.32 -1.15
CA ALA A 483 -0.80 9.10 -0.37
C ALA A 483 -1.11 9.40 1.11
N ASN A 484 -0.44 10.39 1.70
CA ASN A 484 -0.74 10.83 3.07
C ASN A 484 -2.12 11.48 3.16
N ARG A 485 -2.38 12.49 2.33
CA ARG A 485 -3.62 13.29 2.37
C ARG A 485 -4.87 12.43 2.29
N HIS A 486 -4.86 11.44 1.39
CA HIS A 486 -5.97 10.49 1.25
C HIS A 486 -6.11 9.59 2.47
N VAL A 487 -5.01 8.96 2.90
CA VAL A 487 -5.06 7.97 3.99
C VAL A 487 -5.39 8.59 5.33
N CYS A 488 -4.89 9.80 5.60
CA CYS A 488 -5.21 10.59 6.80
C CYS A 488 -6.54 11.35 6.66
N GLY A 489 -7.18 11.36 5.49
CA GLY A 489 -8.45 12.08 5.27
C GLY A 489 -8.36 13.59 5.43
N SER A 490 -7.22 14.19 5.09
CA SER A 490 -6.95 15.63 5.28
C SER A 490 -6.23 16.22 4.06
N PRO A 491 -6.60 17.42 3.58
CA PRO A 491 -5.86 18.10 2.51
C PRO A 491 -4.46 18.56 2.98
N ASP A 492 -4.31 18.82 4.27
CA ASP A 492 -3.05 19.22 4.90
C ASP A 492 -2.40 18.01 5.59
N ILE A 493 -1.07 17.94 5.52
CA ILE A 493 -0.30 16.88 6.17
C ILE A 493 0.11 17.36 7.57
N ASP A 494 -0.38 16.65 8.59
CA ASP A 494 0.01 16.84 9.98
C ASP A 494 1.27 16.00 10.27
N PRO A 495 2.45 16.61 10.53
CA PRO A 495 3.67 15.87 10.84
C PRO A 495 3.53 14.94 12.04
N SER A 496 2.69 15.28 13.03
CA SER A 496 2.47 14.43 14.22
C SER A 496 1.74 13.13 13.90
N LYS A 497 1.06 13.08 12.74
CA LYS A 497 0.35 11.92 12.20
C LYS A 497 1.05 11.29 11.00
N ALA A 498 2.31 11.63 10.77
CA ALA A 498 3.09 11.16 9.64
C ALA A 498 4.38 10.48 10.09
N ARG A 499 4.83 9.50 9.30
CA ARG A 499 6.09 8.81 9.53
C ARG A 499 6.81 8.54 8.23
N LEU A 500 8.09 8.88 8.19
CA LEU A 500 9.00 8.46 7.15
C LEU A 500 9.52 7.05 7.45
N ILE A 501 9.17 6.08 6.59
CA ILE A 501 9.58 4.67 6.76
C ILE A 501 10.62 4.23 5.72
N MET A 502 10.90 5.07 4.72
CA MET A 502 11.97 4.82 3.75
C MET A 502 13.35 4.99 4.42
N ASP A 503 14.29 4.11 4.07
CA ASP A 503 15.67 4.14 4.58
C ASP A 503 16.39 5.46 4.23
N GLU A 504 17.42 5.81 5.01
CA GLU A 504 18.24 7.01 4.78
C GLU A 504 19.05 6.98 3.48
N SER A 505 19.13 5.82 2.83
CA SER A 505 19.65 5.66 1.48
C SER A 505 19.12 4.37 0.86
N PHE A 506 19.04 4.32 -0.46
CA PHE A 506 18.63 3.13 -1.20
C PHE A 506 19.60 2.81 -2.33
N SER A 507 19.70 1.52 -2.69
CA SER A 507 20.43 1.11 -3.89
C SER A 507 19.53 1.24 -5.12
N VAL A 508 20.09 1.66 -6.27
CA VAL A 508 19.33 1.79 -7.53
C VAL A 508 19.02 0.44 -8.19
N SER A 509 19.75 -0.61 -7.81
CA SER A 509 19.58 -1.99 -8.26
C SER A 509 20.02 -2.98 -7.19
N ARG A 510 19.56 -4.24 -7.27
CA ARG A 510 20.01 -5.35 -6.41
C ARG A 510 21.39 -5.88 -6.80
N GLN A 511 21.93 -5.47 -7.95
CA GLN A 511 23.24 -5.90 -8.42
C GLN A 511 24.35 -5.52 -7.44
N GLU A 512 25.35 -6.40 -7.31
CA GLU A 512 26.52 -6.14 -6.46
C GLU A 512 27.29 -4.91 -6.96
N GLY A 513 27.67 -4.02 -6.04
CA GLY A 513 28.32 -2.76 -6.39
C GLY A 513 27.39 -1.66 -6.92
N SER A 514 26.06 -1.88 -6.92
CA SER A 514 25.09 -0.87 -7.36
C SER A 514 25.22 0.44 -6.57
N GLN A 515 25.10 1.56 -7.29
CA GLN A 515 25.09 2.90 -6.73
C GLN A 515 24.02 3.03 -5.63
N ARG A 516 24.40 3.70 -4.54
CA ARG A 516 23.47 4.10 -3.47
C ARG A 516 23.17 5.59 -3.56
N ILE A 517 21.89 5.93 -3.46
CA ILE A 517 21.40 7.30 -3.41
C ILE A 517 21.01 7.61 -1.95
N PRO A 518 21.62 8.61 -1.30
CA PRO A 518 21.18 9.08 0.01
C PRO A 518 19.86 9.84 -0.09
N LEU A 519 18.99 9.68 0.89
CA LEU A 519 17.78 10.49 1.01
C LEU A 519 18.16 11.87 1.56
N GLU A 520 18.28 12.85 0.67
CA GLU A 520 18.55 14.24 1.03
C GLU A 520 17.26 14.93 1.51
N GLU A 521 17.19 15.29 2.79
CA GLU A 521 15.98 15.90 3.39
C GLU A 521 15.52 17.18 2.68
N THR A 522 16.47 17.99 2.20
CA THR A 522 16.20 19.25 1.49
C THR A 522 15.86 19.05 0.00
N ARG A 523 16.06 17.83 -0.52
CA ARG A 523 15.76 17.42 -1.89
C ARG A 523 15.30 15.95 -1.91
N PRO A 524 14.11 15.67 -1.35
CA PRO A 524 13.68 14.30 -1.06
C PRO A 524 13.30 13.51 -2.32
N VAL A 525 13.05 14.19 -3.45
CA VAL A 525 12.84 13.53 -4.74
C VAL A 525 14.17 13.34 -5.44
N SER A 526 14.52 12.09 -5.70
CA SER A 526 15.73 11.71 -6.43
C SER A 526 15.37 11.33 -7.86
N CYS A 527 15.89 12.07 -8.84
CA CYS A 527 15.72 11.77 -10.26
C CYS A 527 17.08 11.56 -10.95
N TRP A 528 17.15 10.63 -11.88
CA TRP A 528 18.32 10.39 -12.72
C TRP A 528 17.92 9.80 -14.07
N ASP A 529 18.81 9.93 -15.04
CA ASP A 529 18.62 9.42 -16.40
C ASP A 529 19.23 8.02 -16.58
N GLU A 530 18.54 7.18 -17.33
CA GLU A 530 19.02 5.91 -17.86
C GLU A 530 18.61 5.79 -19.34
N ASP A 531 19.42 5.12 -20.17
CA ASP A 531 19.14 4.82 -21.59
C ASP A 531 18.33 5.88 -22.37
N ASP A 532 17.01 5.76 -22.46
CA ASP A 532 16.04 6.65 -23.11
C ASP A 532 14.99 7.27 -22.15
N TYR A 533 15.08 7.04 -20.84
CA TYR A 533 14.08 7.46 -19.84
C TYR A 533 14.69 8.11 -18.58
N GLU A 534 13.86 8.85 -17.86
CA GLU A 534 14.14 9.37 -16.52
C GLU A 534 13.47 8.46 -15.48
N ILE A 535 14.17 8.17 -14.37
CA ILE A 535 13.58 7.59 -13.17
C ILE A 535 13.50 8.67 -12.10
N CYS A 536 12.35 8.82 -11.44
CA CYS A 536 12.20 9.61 -10.23
C CYS A 536 11.64 8.77 -9.08
N VAL A 537 12.19 8.94 -7.88
CA VAL A 537 11.75 8.29 -6.64
C VAL A 537 11.48 9.35 -5.57
N ALA A 538 10.33 9.27 -4.90
CA ALA A 538 9.99 10.12 -3.76
C ALA A 538 9.58 9.29 -2.53
N PRO A 539 10.06 9.61 -1.32
CA PRO A 539 9.60 8.94 -0.11
C PRO A 539 8.14 9.30 0.17
N ASN A 540 7.38 8.38 0.75
CA ASN A 540 6.06 8.67 1.30
C ASN A 540 6.17 9.13 2.76
N LEU A 541 5.27 10.02 3.14
CA LEU A 541 4.98 10.35 4.53
C LEU A 541 3.80 9.48 4.98
N VAL A 542 4.07 8.33 5.58
CA VAL A 542 3.02 7.34 5.87
C VAL A 542 2.16 7.82 7.03
N CYS A 543 0.85 7.85 6.80
CA CYS A 543 -0.13 8.21 7.82
C CYS A 543 -0.09 7.22 8.99
N THR A 544 0.00 7.71 10.22
CA THR A 544 -0.03 6.89 11.44
C THR A 544 -1.41 6.79 12.06
N ASP A 545 -2.33 7.69 11.68
CA ASP A 545 -3.73 7.77 12.15
C ASP A 545 -4.67 7.59 10.95
N VAL A 546 -4.84 6.33 10.55
CA VAL A 546 -5.50 5.94 9.29
C VAL A 546 -7.00 6.22 9.33
N TYR A 547 -7.49 7.04 8.40
CA TYR A 547 -8.91 7.28 8.16
C TYR A 547 -9.50 6.27 7.16
N GLN A 548 -8.83 6.07 6.01
CA GLN A 548 -9.27 5.13 4.98
C GLN A 548 -8.09 4.67 4.13
N THR A 549 -8.13 3.45 3.61
CA THR A 549 -7.07 2.92 2.72
C THR A 549 -7.57 2.52 1.34
N ALA A 550 -8.87 2.26 1.20
CA ALA A 550 -9.52 2.04 -0.09
C ALA A 550 -9.36 3.26 -1.01
N GLY A 551 -9.17 3.03 -2.31
CA GLY A 551 -8.94 4.09 -3.29
C GLY A 551 -7.59 4.82 -3.18
N GLY A 552 -6.65 4.31 -2.37
CA GLY A 552 -5.35 4.94 -2.16
C GLY A 552 -4.50 5.02 -3.42
N GLY A 553 -4.33 3.90 -4.13
CA GLY A 553 -3.60 3.85 -5.42
C GLY A 553 -4.23 4.79 -6.46
N ASP A 554 -5.55 4.69 -6.63
CA ASP A 554 -6.32 5.52 -7.56
C ASP A 554 -6.10 7.03 -7.35
N ASN A 555 -6.17 7.50 -6.10
CA ASN A 555 -5.89 8.90 -5.77
C ASN A 555 -4.45 9.28 -6.09
N ILE A 556 -3.49 8.42 -5.77
CA ILE A 556 -2.05 8.64 -6.00
C ILE A 556 -1.75 8.75 -7.49
N SER A 557 -2.25 7.81 -8.29
CA SER A 557 -2.08 7.77 -9.74
C SER A 557 -2.75 8.98 -10.40
N ALA A 558 -4.00 9.29 -10.04
CA ALA A 558 -4.73 10.44 -10.56
C ALA A 558 -4.03 11.78 -10.24
N ALA A 559 -3.60 11.99 -8.99
CA ALA A 559 -2.91 13.22 -8.60
C ALA A 559 -1.55 13.39 -9.29
N GLY A 560 -0.83 12.29 -9.51
CA GLY A 560 0.42 12.28 -10.29
C GLY A 560 0.17 12.67 -11.75
N LEU A 561 -0.80 12.04 -12.40
CA LEU A 561 -1.14 12.26 -13.81
C LEU A 561 -1.46 13.73 -14.13
N VAL A 562 -2.16 14.43 -13.24
CA VAL A 562 -2.56 15.84 -13.45
C VAL A 562 -1.36 16.75 -13.73
N LEU A 563 -0.20 16.50 -13.13
CA LEU A 563 0.99 17.32 -13.39
C LEU A 563 1.73 16.94 -14.68
N GLN A 564 1.34 15.84 -15.32
CA GLN A 564 2.03 15.29 -16.49
C GLN A 564 1.30 15.52 -17.80
N ILE A 565 0.08 16.05 -17.77
CA ILE A 565 -0.75 16.35 -18.94
C ILE A 565 -0.71 17.84 -19.31
#